data_AF-A0A7Y3D8S1-F1
#
_entry.id   AF-A0A7Y3D8S1-F1
#
_cell.length_a   1.000
_cell.length_b   1.000
_cell.length_c   1.000
_cell.angle_alpha   90.00
_cell.angle_beta   90.00
_cell.angle_gamma   90.00
#
_symmetry.space_group_name_H-M   'P 1'
#
loop_
_entity.id
_entity.type
_entity.pdbx_description
1 polymer ?
#
loop_
_entity_poly.entity_id
_entity_poly.type
_entity_poly.pdbx_seq_one_letter_code
_entity_poly.pdbx_strand_id
1 'polypeptide(L)'
;VEANLGGDDAVLTVYFSDVAGFTSIAERLAPGELVALLGEYLEEMSQGIWQTGGTVDKYIGDAVMAFWGAPLPVPDHPLAAAEAALEMQVETRRLRETLGGKVPGMDRLKIGIGIHSAEVSVGNMGSVKRVDYTVIGDGVNLCARIESLTKKYGAEVLASGNLIERLPEGFLYRELDEIMVKGKHEGVRLFELLGRGEATPEQKAWLEAYGAGLPAYKAGRWDEAEAAFRRCKELRGGTDLACDLMIERIARLRQDPPPAWDGIYAFEEK
;
A
#
# COMPACT_ATOMS: atom_id res chain seq x y z
N VAL A 1 -1.37 3.55 37.02
CA VAL A 1 -2.57 4.20 36.47
C VAL A 1 -3.32 3.11 35.72
N GLU A 2 -4.51 2.71 36.18
CA GLU A 2 -5.34 1.78 35.41
C GLU A 2 -5.69 2.48 34.09
N ALA A 3 -5.35 1.84 32.97
CA ALA A 3 -5.79 2.33 31.67
C ALA A 3 -7.29 2.02 31.57
N ASN A 4 -8.13 3.06 31.65
CA ASN A 4 -9.56 2.90 31.39
C ASN A 4 -9.73 2.49 29.92
N LEU A 5 -10.47 1.41 29.70
CA LEU A 5 -10.91 1.02 28.36
C LEU A 5 -11.84 2.10 27.80
N GLY A 6 -11.67 2.41 26.52
CA GLY A 6 -12.43 3.45 25.84
C GLY A 6 -11.68 3.95 24.62
N GLY A 7 -12.43 4.53 23.70
CA GLY A 7 -11.87 5.17 22.51
C GLY A 7 -12.75 6.32 22.05
N ASP A 8 -12.13 7.24 21.35
CA ASP A 8 -12.78 8.39 20.74
C ASP A 8 -12.76 8.21 19.22
N ASP A 9 -13.82 8.65 18.56
CA ASP A 9 -13.86 8.67 17.09
C ASP A 9 -12.99 9.80 16.56
N ALA A 10 -12.10 9.48 15.63
CA ALA A 10 -11.17 10.41 15.02
C ALA A 10 -10.91 10.06 13.55
N VAL A 11 -10.65 11.08 12.73
CA VAL A 11 -10.14 10.88 11.38
C VAL A 11 -8.62 10.75 11.43
N LEU A 12 -8.12 9.55 11.16
CA LEU A 12 -6.69 9.23 11.19
C LEU A 12 -6.22 8.75 9.82
N THR A 13 -4.90 8.73 9.60
CA THR A 13 -4.32 7.94 8.50
C THR A 13 -3.77 6.67 9.07
N VAL A 14 -4.29 5.54 8.59
CA VAL A 14 -3.85 4.20 8.93
C VAL A 14 -2.83 3.75 7.90
N TYR A 15 -1.88 2.94 8.36
CA TYR A 15 -0.80 2.36 7.58
C TYR A 15 -0.67 0.89 7.94
N PHE A 16 -0.49 0.08 6.91
CA PHE A 16 -0.01 -1.29 7.04
C PHE A 16 1.16 -1.48 6.09
N SER A 17 2.16 -2.23 6.53
CA SER A 17 3.13 -2.81 5.60
C SER A 17 3.41 -4.27 5.90
N ASP A 18 3.80 -4.98 4.85
CA ASP A 18 4.28 -6.35 4.88
C ASP A 18 5.51 -6.49 3.98
N VAL A 19 6.35 -7.49 4.23
CA VAL A 19 7.58 -7.71 3.45
C VAL A 19 7.42 -8.93 2.55
N ALA A 20 7.30 -8.67 1.25
CA ALA A 20 7.39 -9.72 0.26
C ALA A 20 8.81 -10.33 0.24
N GLY A 21 8.86 -11.64 0.46
CA GLY A 21 10.10 -12.43 0.44
C GLY A 21 10.69 -12.74 1.81
N PHE A 22 10.17 -12.14 2.90
CA PHE A 22 10.73 -12.33 4.23
C PHE A 22 10.63 -13.79 4.71
N THR A 23 9.50 -14.46 4.49
CA THR A 23 9.35 -15.89 4.81
C THR A 23 10.43 -16.75 4.15
N SER A 24 10.71 -16.52 2.86
CA SER A 24 11.75 -17.26 2.13
C SER A 24 13.17 -16.95 2.59
N ILE A 25 13.42 -15.74 3.11
CA ILE A 25 14.68 -15.37 3.74
C ILE A 25 14.79 -16.07 5.10
N ALA A 26 13.73 -16.04 5.90
CA ALA A 26 13.65 -16.61 7.23
C ALA A 26 13.93 -18.12 7.26
N GLU A 27 13.44 -18.87 6.27
CA GLU A 27 13.71 -20.31 6.12
C GLU A 27 15.20 -20.65 5.90
N ARG A 28 16.02 -19.67 5.53
CA ARG A 28 17.44 -19.87 5.17
C ARG A 28 18.41 -19.37 6.23
N LEU A 29 17.91 -18.74 7.29
CA LEU A 29 18.71 -18.13 8.35
C LEU A 29 18.64 -18.95 9.64
N ALA A 30 19.73 -18.94 10.41
CA ALA A 30 19.66 -19.44 11.77
C ALA A 30 18.76 -18.52 12.63
N PRO A 31 18.10 -19.03 13.69
CA PRO A 31 17.17 -18.23 14.48
C PRO A 31 17.74 -16.91 15.01
N GLY A 32 19.02 -16.89 15.42
CA GLY A 32 19.68 -15.67 15.90
C GLY A 32 19.91 -14.63 14.80
N GLU A 33 20.23 -15.08 13.58
CA GLU A 33 20.42 -14.19 12.42
C GLU A 33 19.09 -13.62 11.94
N LEU A 34 18.02 -14.44 11.97
CA LEU A 34 16.67 -14.01 11.65
C LEU A 34 16.17 -12.93 12.62
N VAL A 35 16.36 -13.14 13.93
CA VAL A 35 15.96 -12.14 14.94
C VAL A 35 16.73 -10.83 14.77
N ALA A 36 18.04 -10.90 14.49
CA ALA A 36 18.84 -9.70 14.24
C ALA A 36 18.35 -8.95 12.99
N LEU A 37 18.11 -9.66 11.89
CA LEU A 37 17.60 -9.07 10.65
C LEU A 37 16.21 -8.44 10.83
N LEU A 38 15.29 -9.16 11.50
CA LEU A 38 13.97 -8.64 11.79
C LEU A 38 14.05 -7.38 12.66
N GLY A 39 14.91 -7.38 13.67
CA GLY A 39 15.14 -6.22 14.53
C GLY A 39 15.66 -5.01 13.76
N GLU A 40 16.66 -5.20 12.89
CA GLU A 40 17.20 -4.13 12.03
C GLU A 40 16.14 -3.58 11.08
N TYR A 41 15.37 -4.46 10.42
CA TYR A 41 14.28 -4.04 9.53
C TYR A 41 13.20 -3.25 10.28
N LEU A 42 12.68 -3.78 11.40
CA LEU A 42 11.62 -3.13 12.15
C LEU A 42 12.07 -1.79 12.75
N GLU A 43 13.33 -1.65 13.14
CA GLU A 43 13.90 -0.39 13.63
C GLU A 43 13.87 0.69 12.53
N GLU A 44 14.42 0.39 11.35
CA GLU A 44 14.46 1.34 10.23
C GLU A 44 13.04 1.76 9.79
N MET A 45 12.11 0.80 9.75
CA MET A 45 10.70 1.08 9.44
C MET A 45 10.04 1.96 10.49
N SER A 46 10.30 1.70 11.76
CA SER A 46 9.71 2.46 12.87
C SER A 46 10.27 3.89 12.93
N GLN A 47 11.54 4.08 12.58
CA GLN A 47 12.13 5.42 12.51
C GLN A 47 11.41 6.31 11.49
N GLY A 48 11.08 5.81 10.29
CA GLY A 48 10.30 6.57 9.31
C GLY A 48 8.90 6.98 9.83
N ILE A 49 8.27 6.09 10.60
CA ILE A 49 6.97 6.36 11.24
C ILE A 49 7.13 7.45 12.31
N TRP A 50 8.10 7.33 13.22
CA TRP A 50 8.27 8.29 14.31
C TRP A 50 8.74 9.67 13.84
N GLN A 51 9.63 9.74 12.85
CA GLN A 51 10.15 11.01 12.33
C GLN A 51 9.05 11.88 11.69
N THR A 52 7.97 11.25 11.22
CA THR A 52 6.80 11.92 10.66
C THR A 52 5.66 12.08 11.68
N GLY A 53 5.90 11.77 12.97
CA GLY A 53 4.93 11.92 14.05
C GLY A 53 3.88 10.80 14.12
N GLY A 54 4.13 9.67 13.47
CA GLY A 54 3.27 8.51 13.51
C GLY A 54 3.44 7.69 14.79
N THR A 55 2.41 6.92 15.11
CA THR A 55 2.38 5.98 16.22
C THR A 55 2.41 4.57 15.66
N VAL A 56 3.43 3.80 16.02
CA VAL A 56 3.45 2.35 15.77
C VAL A 56 2.42 1.72 16.72
N ASP A 57 1.42 1.05 16.16
CA ASP A 57 0.42 0.32 16.93
C ASP A 57 0.99 -1.02 17.38
N LYS A 58 1.41 -1.84 16.41
CA LYS A 58 1.94 -3.19 16.68
C LYS A 58 2.76 -3.73 15.52
N TYR A 59 3.62 -4.68 15.84
CA TYR A 59 4.33 -5.53 14.90
C TYR A 59 3.61 -6.89 14.76
N ILE A 60 3.50 -7.40 13.54
CA ILE A 60 2.83 -8.68 13.24
C ILE A 60 3.81 -9.52 12.40
N GLY A 61 4.79 -10.13 13.06
CA GLY A 61 5.93 -10.73 12.35
C GLY A 61 6.79 -9.64 11.72
N ASP A 62 6.92 -9.69 10.40
CA ASP A 62 7.57 -8.67 9.56
C ASP A 62 6.63 -7.54 9.12
N ALA A 63 5.34 -7.63 9.45
CA ALA A 63 4.39 -6.57 9.16
C ALA A 63 4.36 -5.48 10.24
N VAL A 64 4.11 -4.25 9.83
CA VAL A 64 3.99 -3.07 10.71
C VAL A 64 2.62 -2.45 10.54
N MET A 65 1.92 -2.21 11.65
CA MET A 65 0.71 -1.41 11.69
C MET A 65 1.00 -0.10 12.42
N ALA A 66 0.60 1.01 11.81
CA ALA A 66 0.80 2.35 12.36
C ALA A 66 -0.34 3.29 11.99
N PHE A 67 -0.39 4.44 12.66
CA PHE A 67 -1.34 5.49 12.35
C PHE A 67 -0.80 6.89 12.71
N TRP A 68 -1.35 7.91 12.06
CA TRP A 68 -1.05 9.34 12.31
C TRP A 68 -2.31 10.08 12.72
N GLY A 69 -2.15 11.07 13.60
CA GLY A 69 -3.23 11.90 14.13
C GLY A 69 -3.64 11.57 15.58
N ALA A 70 -3.06 10.53 16.16
CA ALA A 70 -3.25 10.15 17.56
C ALA A 70 -1.99 9.42 18.10
N PRO A 71 -1.75 9.39 19.43
CA PRO A 71 -2.48 10.12 20.47
C PRO A 71 -2.24 11.63 20.41
N LEU A 72 -1.13 12.04 19.80
CA LEU A 72 -0.85 13.45 19.52
C LEU A 72 -1.41 13.81 18.14
N PRO A 73 -2.03 14.99 18.00
CA PRO A 73 -2.55 15.43 16.72
C PRO A 73 -1.39 15.67 15.73
N VAL A 74 -1.59 15.22 14.50
CA VAL A 74 -0.72 15.51 13.35
C VAL A 74 -1.59 16.22 12.32
N PRO A 75 -1.49 17.56 12.18
CA PRO A 75 -2.41 18.35 11.35
C PRO A 75 -2.57 17.80 9.93
N ASP A 76 -1.45 17.48 9.28
CA ASP A 76 -1.41 16.90 7.93
C ASP A 76 -1.04 15.41 7.97
N HIS A 77 -1.76 14.64 8.79
CA HIS A 77 -1.54 13.19 8.94
C HIS A 77 -1.51 12.38 7.61
N PRO A 78 -2.21 12.72 6.51
CA PRO A 78 -2.04 12.03 5.22
C PRO A 78 -0.69 12.31 4.56
N LEU A 79 -0.24 13.56 4.61
CA LEU A 79 1.06 13.99 4.10
C LEU A 79 2.19 13.28 4.85
N ALA A 80 2.11 13.29 6.18
CA ALA A 80 3.07 12.63 7.04
C ALA A 80 3.20 11.13 6.74
N ALA A 81 2.07 10.43 6.60
CA ALA A 81 2.06 9.00 6.26
C ALA A 81 2.60 8.72 4.85
N ALA A 82 2.29 9.57 3.87
CA ALA A 82 2.81 9.44 2.50
C ALA A 82 4.34 9.62 2.45
N GLU A 83 4.87 10.60 3.18
CA GLU A 83 6.32 10.80 3.30
C GLU A 83 7.00 9.61 3.99
N ALA A 84 6.42 9.12 5.07
CA ALA A 84 6.93 7.93 5.76
C ALA A 84 6.99 6.72 4.83
N ALA A 85 5.92 6.47 4.07
CA ALA A 85 5.87 5.35 3.14
C ALA A 85 6.95 5.44 2.05
N LEU A 86 7.21 6.64 1.51
CA LEU A 86 8.28 6.86 0.53
C LEU A 86 9.67 6.68 1.12
N GLU A 87 9.90 7.14 2.34
CA GLU A 87 11.17 6.95 3.05
C GLU A 87 11.42 5.47 3.33
N MET A 88 10.42 4.74 3.81
CA MET A 88 10.50 3.29 4.07
C MET A 88 10.79 2.49 2.79
N GLN A 89 10.31 2.96 1.65
CA GLN A 89 10.65 2.40 0.34
C GLN A 89 12.14 2.60 -0.01
N VAL A 90 12.70 3.77 0.32
CA VAL A 90 14.14 4.06 0.15
C VAL A 90 14.96 3.18 1.10
N GLU A 91 14.60 3.12 2.37
CA GLU A 91 15.32 2.36 3.39
C GLU A 91 15.28 0.85 3.11
N THR A 92 14.15 0.31 2.66
CA THR A 92 14.06 -1.10 2.25
C THR A 92 15.00 -1.40 1.07
N ARG A 93 15.16 -0.47 0.12
CA ARG A 93 16.14 -0.61 -0.97
C ARG A 93 17.57 -0.53 -0.45
N ARG A 94 17.87 0.39 0.48
CA ARG A 94 19.19 0.47 1.12
C ARG A 94 19.56 -0.82 1.84
N LEU A 95 18.63 -1.41 2.60
CA LEU A 95 18.82 -2.71 3.27
C LEU A 95 19.09 -3.82 2.26
N ARG A 96 18.28 -3.90 1.19
CA ARG A 96 18.47 -4.84 0.08
C ARG A 96 19.88 -4.74 -0.51
N GLU A 97 20.36 -3.54 -0.78
CA GLU A 97 21.69 -3.30 -1.36
C GLU A 97 22.82 -3.63 -0.38
N THR A 98 22.68 -3.22 0.89
CA THR A 98 23.71 -3.39 1.94
C THR A 98 23.89 -4.84 2.36
N LEU A 99 22.79 -5.61 2.34
CA LEU A 99 22.73 -7.00 2.81
C LEU A 99 22.61 -8.02 1.66
N GLY A 100 22.35 -7.58 0.42
CA GLY A 100 22.12 -8.44 -0.76
C GLY A 100 23.21 -9.48 -1.04
N GLY A 101 24.47 -9.16 -0.75
CA GLY A 101 25.61 -10.09 -0.88
C GLY A 101 25.96 -10.87 0.40
N LYS A 102 25.31 -10.56 1.52
CA LYS A 102 25.63 -11.11 2.85
C LYS A 102 24.55 -12.08 3.35
N VAL A 103 23.30 -11.81 3.00
CA VAL A 103 22.13 -12.56 3.45
C VAL A 103 21.43 -13.20 2.24
N PRO A 104 21.31 -14.55 2.19
CA PRO A 104 20.67 -15.22 1.07
C PRO A 104 19.22 -14.78 0.84
N GLY A 105 18.87 -14.43 -0.39
CA GLY A 105 17.50 -14.05 -0.79
C GLY A 105 17.14 -12.59 -0.52
N MET A 106 18.05 -11.83 0.06
CA MET A 106 17.85 -10.41 0.38
C MET A 106 17.62 -9.55 -0.87
N ASP A 107 18.18 -9.92 -2.02
CA ASP A 107 17.95 -9.31 -3.33
C ASP A 107 16.46 -9.23 -3.73
N ARG A 108 15.61 -10.04 -3.09
CA ARG A 108 14.17 -10.13 -3.35
C ARG A 108 13.32 -9.38 -2.33
N LEU A 109 13.92 -8.83 -1.26
CA LEU A 109 13.23 -8.12 -0.18
C LEU A 109 12.47 -6.90 -0.73
N LYS A 110 11.14 -6.94 -0.74
CA LYS A 110 10.29 -5.82 -1.18
C LYS A 110 9.29 -5.50 -0.09
N ILE A 111 9.04 -4.22 0.15
CA ILE A 111 7.98 -3.78 1.03
C ILE A 111 6.70 -3.53 0.22
N GLY A 112 5.57 -4.00 0.75
CA GLY A 112 4.24 -3.61 0.33
C GLY A 112 3.64 -2.73 1.41
N ILE A 113 3.23 -1.52 1.05
CA ILE A 113 2.65 -0.53 1.96
C ILE A 113 1.25 -0.18 1.49
N GLY A 114 0.28 -0.21 2.40
CA GLY A 114 -1.06 0.34 2.19
C GLY A 114 -1.31 1.51 3.15
N ILE A 115 -1.76 2.65 2.61
CA ILE A 115 -2.13 3.83 3.40
C ILE A 115 -3.56 4.30 3.08
N HIS A 116 -4.32 4.62 4.14
CA HIS A 116 -5.71 5.03 4.01
C HIS A 116 -6.12 5.99 5.12
N SER A 117 -6.72 7.13 4.76
CA SER A 117 -7.36 8.01 5.75
C SER A 117 -8.80 7.58 6.01
N ALA A 118 -9.18 7.42 7.27
CA ALA A 118 -10.55 7.02 7.62
C ALA A 118 -10.95 7.54 9.01
N GLU A 119 -12.25 7.67 9.22
CA GLU A 119 -12.84 7.74 10.55
C GLU A 119 -12.72 6.37 11.22
N VAL A 120 -12.12 6.37 12.41
CA VAL A 120 -11.82 5.17 13.20
C VAL A 120 -12.01 5.50 14.68
N SER A 121 -12.21 4.47 15.49
CA SER A 121 -12.17 4.62 16.95
C SER A 121 -10.74 4.37 17.42
N VAL A 122 -10.18 5.29 18.21
CA VAL A 122 -8.82 5.20 18.75
C VAL A 122 -8.82 5.28 20.27
N GLY A 123 -8.06 4.42 20.93
CA GLY A 123 -7.95 4.44 22.38
C GLY A 123 -7.40 3.17 23.01
N ASN A 124 -7.61 3.04 24.32
CA ASN A 124 -7.20 1.87 25.09
C ASN A 124 -8.22 0.75 24.90
N MET A 125 -7.82 -0.32 24.22
CA MET A 125 -8.67 -1.46 23.90
C MET A 125 -8.05 -2.77 24.38
N GLY A 126 -8.89 -3.78 24.55
CA GLY A 126 -8.46 -5.11 25.00
C GLY A 126 -9.21 -5.55 26.26
N SER A 127 -8.51 -6.31 27.10
CA SER A 127 -9.07 -6.82 28.36
C SER A 127 -8.45 -6.09 29.55
N VAL A 128 -9.07 -6.22 30.72
CA VAL A 128 -8.54 -5.67 31.98
C VAL A 128 -7.08 -6.11 32.25
N LYS A 129 -6.66 -7.28 31.74
CA LYS A 129 -5.30 -7.81 31.93
C LYS A 129 -4.31 -7.44 30.83
N ARG A 130 -4.79 -6.95 29.68
CA ARG A 130 -3.98 -6.61 28.51
C ARG A 130 -4.70 -5.52 27.73
N VAL A 131 -4.18 -4.31 27.86
CA VAL A 131 -4.69 -3.10 27.23
C VAL A 131 -3.64 -2.62 26.24
N ASP A 132 -4.04 -2.44 24.99
CA ASP A 132 -3.22 -1.88 23.91
C ASP A 132 -3.86 -0.55 23.48
N TYR A 133 -3.06 0.48 23.25
CA TYR A 133 -3.52 1.73 22.63
C TYR A 133 -3.53 1.53 21.11
N THR A 134 -4.71 1.44 20.49
CA THR A 134 -4.87 0.94 19.13
C THR A 134 -6.06 1.62 18.43
N VAL A 135 -6.18 1.38 17.12
CA VAL A 135 -7.28 1.86 16.29
C VAL A 135 -8.14 0.69 15.81
N ILE A 136 -9.46 0.86 15.81
CA ILE A 136 -10.41 -0.10 15.23
C ILE A 136 -11.43 0.60 14.33
N GLY A 137 -11.95 -0.14 13.36
CA GLY A 137 -13.01 0.30 12.47
C GLY A 137 -12.84 -0.22 11.05
N ASP A 138 -13.85 -0.02 10.23
CA ASP A 138 -13.84 -0.49 8.84
C ASP A 138 -12.73 0.16 8.01
N GLY A 139 -12.31 1.38 8.36
CA GLY A 139 -11.15 2.04 7.77
C GLY A 139 -9.84 1.28 7.99
N VAL A 140 -9.64 0.69 9.17
CA VAL A 140 -8.46 -0.12 9.49
C VAL A 140 -8.43 -1.39 8.62
N ASN A 141 -9.57 -2.07 8.53
CA ASN A 141 -9.72 -3.26 7.70
C ASN A 141 -9.52 -2.96 6.20
N LEU A 142 -10.02 -1.82 5.73
CA LEU A 142 -9.80 -1.37 4.36
C LEU A 142 -8.31 -1.08 4.10
N CYS A 143 -7.61 -0.45 5.03
CA CYS A 143 -6.18 -0.18 4.90
C CYS A 143 -5.35 -1.48 4.78
N ALA A 144 -5.63 -2.48 5.61
CA ALA A 144 -4.98 -3.79 5.53
C ALA A 144 -5.25 -4.48 4.19
N ARG A 145 -6.47 -4.35 3.64
CA ARG A 145 -6.80 -4.86 2.30
C ARG A 145 -6.02 -4.10 1.21
N ILE A 146 -5.92 -2.78 1.29
CA ILE A 146 -5.12 -1.98 0.35
C ILE A 146 -3.67 -2.44 0.36
N GLU A 147 -3.07 -2.65 1.54
CA GLU A 147 -1.72 -3.23 1.66
C GLU A 147 -1.65 -4.58 0.94
N SER A 148 -2.59 -5.51 1.19
CA SER A 148 -2.53 -6.84 0.57
C SER A 148 -2.59 -6.83 -0.98
N LEU A 149 -3.14 -5.76 -1.56
CA LEU A 149 -3.22 -5.56 -3.01
C LEU A 149 -1.90 -5.11 -3.63
N THR A 150 -0.93 -4.63 -2.85
CA THR A 150 0.42 -4.26 -3.31
C THR A 150 1.04 -5.39 -4.13
N LYS A 151 0.94 -6.63 -3.65
CA LYS A 151 1.42 -7.85 -4.33
C LYS A 151 0.71 -8.12 -5.65
N LYS A 152 -0.58 -7.81 -5.77
CA LYS A 152 -1.36 -8.02 -7.00
C LYS A 152 -1.02 -7.00 -8.09
N TYR A 153 -0.86 -5.74 -7.71
CA TYR A 153 -0.50 -4.67 -8.66
C TYR A 153 1.01 -4.55 -8.86
N GLY A 154 1.82 -5.18 -8.01
CA GLY A 154 3.28 -5.05 -8.00
C GLY A 154 3.76 -3.66 -7.59
N ALA A 155 2.92 -2.91 -6.87
CA ALA A 155 3.23 -1.60 -6.34
C ALA A 155 3.84 -1.73 -4.94
N GLU A 156 4.85 -0.93 -4.61
CA GLU A 156 5.44 -0.92 -3.26
C GLU A 156 4.62 -0.06 -2.29
N VAL A 157 3.95 0.99 -2.78
CA VAL A 157 3.09 1.86 -1.96
C VAL A 157 1.74 2.07 -2.65
N LEU A 158 0.67 1.61 -2.00
CA LEU A 158 -0.71 1.83 -2.40
C LEU A 158 -1.42 2.78 -1.45
N ALA A 159 -2.12 3.75 -2.03
CA ALA A 159 -2.92 4.75 -1.32
C ALA A 159 -4.36 4.76 -1.82
N SER A 160 -5.29 5.06 -0.92
CA SER A 160 -6.68 5.34 -1.29
C SER A 160 -6.83 6.72 -1.94
N GLY A 161 -7.83 6.88 -2.80
CA GLY A 161 -8.11 8.18 -3.45
C GLY A 161 -8.31 9.34 -2.48
N ASN A 162 -9.01 9.15 -1.36
CA ASN A 162 -9.22 10.22 -0.38
C ASN A 162 -7.94 10.64 0.37
N LEU A 163 -6.90 9.80 0.39
CA LEU A 163 -5.59 10.16 0.91
C LEU A 163 -4.87 11.01 -0.13
N ILE A 164 -4.85 10.56 -1.39
CA ILE A 164 -4.21 11.26 -2.51
C ILE A 164 -4.77 12.67 -2.71
N GLU A 165 -6.10 12.83 -2.62
CA GLU A 165 -6.77 14.13 -2.75
C GLU A 165 -6.36 15.16 -1.69
N ARG A 166 -5.78 14.72 -0.58
CA ARG A 166 -5.31 15.58 0.51
C ARG A 166 -3.81 15.86 0.42
N LEU A 167 -3.09 15.25 -0.53
CA LEU A 167 -1.68 15.53 -0.72
C LEU A 167 -1.50 16.85 -1.48
N PRO A 168 -0.48 17.65 -1.14
CA PRO A 168 -0.12 18.84 -1.90
C PRO A 168 0.46 18.47 -3.27
N GLU A 169 0.66 19.47 -4.12
CA GLU A 169 1.41 19.30 -5.37
C GLU A 169 2.84 18.76 -5.11
N GLY A 170 3.42 18.14 -6.14
CA GLY A 170 4.79 17.62 -6.09
C GLY A 170 4.92 16.16 -5.66
N PHE A 171 3.81 15.43 -5.53
CA PHE A 171 3.82 13.97 -5.48
C PHE A 171 3.61 13.38 -6.86
N LEU A 172 4.36 12.31 -7.14
CA LEU A 172 4.20 11.49 -8.34
C LEU A 172 3.42 10.23 -7.98
N TYR A 173 2.31 9.99 -8.68
CA TYR A 173 1.47 8.81 -8.49
C TYR A 173 0.76 8.42 -9.79
N ARG A 174 0.21 7.19 -9.83
CA ARG A 174 -0.76 6.77 -10.86
C ARG A 174 -2.02 6.20 -10.23
N GLU A 175 -3.18 6.50 -10.79
CA GLU A 175 -4.40 5.73 -10.50
C GLU A 175 -4.25 4.36 -11.15
N LEU A 176 -4.34 3.30 -10.36
CA LEU A 176 -4.22 1.92 -10.82
C LEU A 176 -5.59 1.34 -11.18
N ASP A 177 -6.57 1.55 -10.32
CA ASP A 177 -7.84 0.85 -10.41
C ASP A 177 -8.90 1.50 -9.53
N GLU A 178 -10.14 1.08 -9.74
CA GLU A 178 -11.25 1.33 -8.83
C GLU A 178 -11.92 -0.01 -8.53
N ILE A 179 -11.94 -0.36 -7.24
CA ILE A 179 -12.28 -1.72 -6.81
C ILE A 179 -13.44 -1.72 -5.81
N MET A 180 -14.31 -2.71 -5.93
CA MET A 180 -15.32 -2.97 -4.92
C MET A 180 -14.67 -3.69 -3.75
N VAL A 181 -14.83 -3.11 -2.56
CA VAL A 181 -14.39 -3.74 -1.31
C VAL A 181 -15.60 -4.36 -0.63
N LYS A 182 -15.50 -5.65 -0.29
CA LYS A 182 -16.56 -6.40 0.39
C LYS A 182 -17.06 -5.65 1.63
N GLY A 183 -18.37 -5.41 1.67
CA GLY A 183 -19.05 -4.70 2.75
C GLY A 183 -19.27 -3.20 2.50
N LYS A 184 -18.75 -2.64 1.39
CA LYS A 184 -19.03 -1.26 0.97
C LYS A 184 -19.83 -1.22 -0.33
N HIS A 185 -20.64 -0.17 -0.48
CA HIS A 185 -21.46 0.09 -1.67
C HIS A 185 -20.74 0.95 -2.72
N GLU A 186 -19.64 1.60 -2.35
CA GLU A 186 -18.87 2.48 -3.23
C GLU A 186 -17.49 1.89 -3.52
N GLY A 187 -17.01 2.10 -4.75
CA GLY A 187 -15.68 1.73 -5.20
C GLY A 187 -14.59 2.51 -4.46
N VAL A 188 -13.47 1.84 -4.19
CA VAL A 188 -12.27 2.48 -3.65
C VAL A 188 -11.27 2.64 -4.79
N ARG A 189 -10.98 3.90 -5.15
CA ARG A 189 -9.88 4.20 -6.07
C ARG A 189 -8.54 3.93 -5.39
N LEU A 190 -7.68 3.22 -6.10
CA LEU A 190 -6.33 2.83 -5.68
C LEU A 190 -5.29 3.57 -6.51
N PHE A 191 -4.30 4.11 -5.82
CA PHE A 191 -3.20 4.82 -6.42
C PHE A 191 -1.88 4.19 -6.00
N GLU A 192 -0.94 4.08 -6.93
CA GLU A 192 0.45 3.80 -6.59
C GLU A 192 1.19 5.11 -6.38
N LEU A 193 1.78 5.28 -5.20
CA LEU A 193 2.64 6.41 -4.88
C LEU A 193 4.06 6.10 -5.33
N LEU A 194 4.61 6.93 -6.22
CA LEU A 194 5.88 6.66 -6.92
C LEU A 194 7.04 7.49 -6.39
N GLY A 195 6.76 8.64 -5.76
CA GLY A 195 7.79 9.50 -5.19
C GLY A 195 7.39 10.97 -5.14
N ARG A 196 8.42 11.82 -5.04
CA ARG A 196 8.34 13.28 -5.01
C ARG A 196 9.01 13.87 -6.27
N GLY A 197 8.55 15.05 -6.66
CA GLY A 197 9.13 15.84 -7.74
C GLY A 197 8.49 15.58 -9.11
N GLU A 198 9.12 16.13 -10.14
CA GLU A 198 8.64 16.00 -11.52
C GLU A 198 8.98 14.63 -12.10
N ALA A 199 8.04 14.07 -12.85
CA ALA A 199 8.28 12.86 -13.63
C ALA A 199 9.38 13.11 -14.67
N THR A 200 10.32 12.17 -14.81
CA THR A 200 11.20 12.15 -15.98
C THR A 200 10.40 11.99 -17.28
N PRO A 201 10.96 12.34 -18.45
CA PRO A 201 10.28 12.12 -19.73
C PRO A 201 9.84 10.67 -19.93
N GLU A 202 10.65 9.71 -19.49
CA GLU A 202 10.32 8.28 -19.53
C GLU A 202 9.16 7.95 -18.60
N GLN A 203 9.18 8.49 -17.37
CA GLN A 203 8.08 8.34 -16.41
C GLN A 203 6.78 8.88 -16.95
N LYS A 204 6.80 10.11 -17.48
CA LYS A 204 5.65 10.75 -18.08
C LYS A 204 5.05 9.92 -19.21
N ALA A 205 5.89 9.37 -20.11
CA ALA A 205 5.42 8.58 -21.23
C ALA A 205 4.63 7.32 -20.81
N TRP A 206 5.13 6.54 -19.85
CA TRP A 206 4.41 5.33 -19.42
C TRP A 206 3.23 5.65 -18.50
N LEU A 207 3.30 6.73 -17.71
CA LEU A 207 2.17 7.22 -16.92
C LEU A 207 1.00 7.65 -17.81
N GLU A 208 1.28 8.40 -18.88
CA GLU A 208 0.28 8.79 -19.89
C GLU A 208 -0.32 7.56 -20.58
N ALA A 209 0.50 6.57 -20.94
CA ALA A 209 0.01 5.33 -21.55
C ALA A 209 -0.91 4.54 -20.60
N TYR A 210 -0.54 4.39 -19.32
CA TYR A 210 -1.40 3.75 -18.32
C TYR A 210 -2.70 4.54 -18.11
N GLY A 211 -2.58 5.86 -17.96
CA GLY A 211 -3.68 6.79 -17.74
C GLY A 211 -4.68 6.85 -18.90
N ALA A 212 -4.27 6.52 -20.13
CA ALA A 212 -5.18 6.36 -21.26
C ALA A 212 -5.97 5.03 -21.19
N GLY A 213 -5.35 3.97 -20.64
CA GLY A 213 -5.95 2.64 -20.55
C GLY A 213 -7.08 2.56 -19.53
N LEU A 214 -6.93 3.22 -18.38
CA LEU A 214 -7.90 3.11 -17.28
C LEU A 214 -9.30 3.66 -17.64
N PRO A 215 -9.46 4.85 -18.25
CA PRO A 215 -10.77 5.33 -18.70
C PRO A 215 -11.39 4.47 -19.81
N ALA A 216 -10.56 3.92 -20.72
CA ALA A 216 -11.05 3.00 -21.75
C ALA A 216 -11.56 1.69 -21.12
N TYR A 217 -10.85 1.16 -20.14
CA TYR A 217 -11.25 0.01 -19.34
C TYR A 217 -12.56 0.28 -18.60
N LYS A 218 -12.67 1.40 -17.87
CA LYS A 218 -13.91 1.75 -17.16
C LYS A 218 -15.11 1.88 -18.10
N ALA A 219 -14.89 2.32 -19.35
CA ALA A 219 -15.92 2.46 -20.36
C ALA A 219 -16.20 1.20 -21.21
N GLY A 220 -15.58 0.06 -20.92
CA GLY A 220 -15.78 -1.18 -21.68
C GLY A 220 -15.08 -1.23 -23.05
N ARG A 221 -14.19 -0.28 -23.35
CA ARG A 221 -13.44 -0.21 -24.62
C ARG A 221 -12.18 -1.06 -24.53
N TRP A 222 -12.38 -2.38 -24.56
CA TRP A 222 -11.35 -3.39 -24.28
C TRP A 222 -10.12 -3.30 -25.16
N ASP A 223 -10.29 -3.08 -26.47
CA ASP A 223 -9.17 -3.02 -27.41
C ASP A 223 -8.28 -1.80 -27.16
N GLU A 224 -8.90 -0.63 -26.91
CA GLU A 224 -8.20 0.60 -26.55
C GLU A 224 -7.46 0.45 -25.22
N ALA A 225 -8.13 -0.10 -24.21
CA ALA A 225 -7.55 -0.31 -22.89
C ALA A 225 -6.35 -1.26 -22.94
N GLU A 226 -6.51 -2.42 -23.60
CA GLU A 226 -5.45 -3.40 -23.73
C GLU A 226 -4.24 -2.84 -24.50
N ALA A 227 -4.47 -2.11 -25.60
CA ALA A 227 -3.40 -1.47 -26.36
C ALA A 227 -2.61 -0.46 -25.51
N ALA A 228 -3.31 0.36 -24.71
CA ALA A 228 -2.69 1.32 -23.81
C ALA A 228 -1.86 0.65 -22.69
N PHE A 229 -2.38 -0.40 -22.06
CA PHE A 229 -1.64 -1.16 -21.04
C PHE A 229 -0.43 -1.89 -21.62
N ARG A 230 -0.54 -2.47 -22.83
CA ARG A 230 0.62 -3.07 -23.53
C ARG A 230 1.68 -2.02 -23.84
N ARG A 231 1.26 -0.83 -24.30
CA ARG A 231 2.17 0.29 -24.56
C ARG A 231 2.89 0.77 -23.30
N CYS A 232 2.17 0.90 -22.19
CA CYS A 232 2.76 1.21 -20.89
C CYS A 232 3.82 0.17 -20.50
N LYS A 233 3.48 -1.12 -20.61
CA LYS A 233 4.40 -2.23 -20.32
C LYS A 233 5.65 -2.18 -21.20
N GLU A 234 5.51 -1.93 -22.50
CA GLU A 234 6.65 -1.75 -23.42
C GLU A 234 7.56 -0.60 -23.01
N LEU A 235 7.00 0.56 -22.67
CA LEU A 235 7.75 1.74 -22.20
C LEU A 235 8.49 1.47 -20.89
N ARG A 236 8.02 0.52 -20.09
CA ARG A 236 8.66 0.06 -18.85
C ARG A 236 9.60 -1.13 -19.06
N GLY A 237 10.12 -1.32 -20.27
CA GLY A 237 11.06 -2.40 -20.60
C GLY A 237 10.42 -3.78 -20.61
N GLY A 238 9.11 -3.86 -20.82
CA GLY A 238 8.36 -5.11 -20.93
C GLY A 238 7.92 -5.71 -19.59
N THR A 239 7.98 -4.96 -18.49
CA THR A 239 7.56 -5.44 -17.15
C THR A 239 6.72 -4.41 -16.40
N ASP A 240 5.50 -4.79 -16.02
CA ASP A 240 4.63 -4.01 -15.12
C ASP A 240 3.45 -4.91 -14.69
N LEU A 241 3.40 -5.28 -13.41
CA LEU A 241 2.43 -6.27 -12.93
C LEU A 241 1.00 -5.72 -12.95
N ALA A 242 0.82 -4.42 -12.75
CA ALA A 242 -0.49 -3.77 -12.88
C ALA A 242 -1.00 -3.84 -14.32
N CYS A 243 -0.16 -3.58 -15.32
CA CYS A 243 -0.54 -3.75 -16.73
C CYS A 243 -0.91 -5.20 -17.03
N ASP A 244 -0.13 -6.17 -16.53
CA ASP A 244 -0.41 -7.59 -16.72
C ASP A 244 -1.75 -8.00 -16.10
N LEU A 245 -2.03 -7.55 -14.88
CA LEU A 245 -3.29 -7.77 -14.20
C LEU A 245 -4.47 -7.19 -15.01
N MET A 246 -4.35 -5.97 -15.51
CA MET A 246 -5.41 -5.32 -16.29
C MET A 246 -5.64 -6.02 -17.64
N ILE A 247 -4.58 -6.42 -18.34
CA ILE A 247 -4.67 -7.17 -19.61
C ILE A 247 -5.33 -8.54 -19.39
N GLU A 248 -4.91 -9.27 -18.36
CA GLU A 248 -5.50 -10.56 -18.00
C GLU A 248 -6.99 -10.41 -17.67
N ARG A 249 -7.34 -9.36 -16.91
CA ARG A 249 -8.72 -9.08 -16.54
C ARG A 249 -9.58 -8.74 -17.76
N ILE A 250 -9.08 -7.91 -18.69
CA ILE A 250 -9.77 -7.62 -19.95
C ILE A 250 -10.03 -8.92 -20.73
N ALA A 251 -9.06 -9.82 -20.80
CA ALA A 251 -9.23 -11.11 -21.48
C ALA A 251 -10.36 -11.95 -20.84
N ARG A 252 -10.48 -11.97 -19.51
CA ARG A 252 -11.57 -12.64 -18.79
C ARG A 252 -12.91 -11.97 -19.04
N LEU A 253 -13.00 -10.64 -18.95
CA LEU A 253 -14.21 -9.86 -19.19
C LEU A 253 -14.73 -10.01 -20.64
N ARG A 254 -13.85 -10.25 -21.61
CA ARG A 254 -14.28 -10.59 -22.98
C ARG A 254 -14.90 -11.98 -23.10
N GLN A 255 -14.41 -12.95 -22.31
CA GLN A 255 -14.91 -14.31 -22.32
C GLN A 255 -16.22 -14.45 -21.54
N ASP A 256 -16.33 -13.76 -20.41
CA ASP A 256 -17.46 -13.79 -19.51
C ASP A 256 -17.81 -12.35 -19.05
N PRO A 257 -18.45 -11.55 -19.92
CA PRO A 257 -18.81 -10.18 -19.59
C PRO A 257 -19.95 -10.14 -18.57
N PRO A 258 -19.91 -9.27 -17.56
CA PRO A 258 -21.04 -9.06 -16.68
C PRO A 258 -22.23 -8.48 -17.46
N PRO A 259 -23.48 -8.69 -17.00
CA PRO A 259 -24.67 -8.14 -17.65
C PRO A 259 -24.64 -6.61 -17.84
N ALA A 260 -23.98 -5.91 -16.91
CA ALA A 260 -23.65 -4.49 -17.02
C ALA A 260 -22.24 -4.27 -16.45
N TRP A 261 -21.42 -3.53 -17.19
CA TRP A 261 -20.10 -3.12 -16.75
C TRP A 261 -20.15 -1.67 -16.25
N ASP A 262 -19.84 -1.46 -14.98
CA ASP A 262 -19.84 -0.15 -14.32
C ASP A 262 -18.43 0.43 -14.13
N GLY A 263 -17.41 -0.26 -14.64
CA GLY A 263 -16.02 0.15 -14.53
C GLY A 263 -15.31 -0.35 -13.27
N ILE A 264 -16.01 -1.00 -12.35
CA ILE A 264 -15.47 -1.36 -11.03
C ILE A 264 -15.28 -2.88 -10.95
N TYR A 265 -14.06 -3.29 -10.54
CA TYR A 265 -13.77 -4.71 -10.39
C TYR A 265 -14.00 -5.17 -8.95
N ALA A 266 -14.72 -6.28 -8.79
CA ALA A 266 -14.84 -6.96 -7.51
C ALA A 266 -13.79 -8.08 -7.42
N PHE A 267 -12.86 -7.99 -6.46
CA PHE A 267 -11.99 -9.11 -6.16
C PHE A 267 -12.78 -10.21 -5.45
N GLU A 268 -12.86 -11.38 -6.05
CA GLU A 268 -13.26 -12.60 -5.34
C GLU A 268 -12.11 -12.98 -4.38
N GLU A 269 -12.35 -12.90 -3.07
CA GLU A 269 -11.44 -13.49 -2.09
C GLU A 269 -11.60 -15.02 -2.10
N LYS A 270 -10.48 -15.72 -1.94
CA LYS A 270 -10.45 -17.09 -1.44
C LYS A 270 -10.44 -17.06 0.08
#